data_AF-A0A972UTI0-F1
#
_entry.id   AF-A0A972UTI0-F1
#
_cell.length_a   1.000
_cell.length_b   1.000
_cell.length_c   1.000
_cell.angle_alpha   90.00
_cell.angle_beta   90.00
_cell.angle_gamma   90.00
#
_symmetry.space_group_name_H-M   'P 1'
#
loop_
_entity.id
_entity.type
_entity.pdbx_description
1 polymer ?
#
loop_
_entity_poly.entity_id
_entity_poly.type
_entity_poly.pdbx_seq_one_letter_code
_entity_poly.pdbx_strand_id
1 'polypeptide(L)'
;MKRIFVTGDTHGAHDIGKLSSRQWKTGNELDKKDYLIIAGDFGFIWRNEADAHEKYWMDWFDKKPYTTLVVPGNHENYDRIFATPVTEMFGGKVRVYNDSVIFLERGEIYTIADKIFWIMGGALSIDKDSRVLGQSYWQQELLTHEETEYGIDKLRSVHGEVDYIVTHAAPKLWVNKILGKPSFRDIMLNKYNDPTAKYLEEILKVYLFKYKQWFFGHYHSDATLYDDKARALYFDIVEINDDTYKIDKW
;
A
#
# COMPACT_ATOMS: atom_id res chain seq x y z
N MET A 1 -17.23 -16.91 3.39
CA MET A 1 -15.80 -16.80 3.74
C MET A 1 -15.42 -15.35 3.51
N LYS A 2 -14.71 -14.70 4.45
CA LYS A 2 -14.30 -13.30 4.27
C LYS A 2 -13.29 -13.20 3.13
N ARG A 3 -13.45 -12.23 2.25
CA ARG A 3 -12.65 -12.03 1.04
C ARG A 3 -11.68 -10.86 1.24
N ILE A 4 -10.50 -10.97 0.66
CA ILE A 4 -9.49 -9.91 0.69
C ILE A 4 -9.09 -9.60 -0.74
N PHE A 5 -9.05 -8.32 -1.09
CA PHE A 5 -8.58 -7.83 -2.37
C PHE A 5 -7.43 -6.86 -2.16
N VAL A 6 -6.50 -6.79 -3.11
CA VAL A 6 -5.39 -5.84 -3.10
C VAL A 6 -5.33 -5.10 -4.43
N THR A 7 -5.15 -3.79 -4.35
CA THR A 7 -4.85 -2.91 -5.49
C THR A 7 -3.82 -1.87 -5.05
N GLY A 8 -3.41 -0.97 -5.94
CA GLY A 8 -2.49 0.13 -5.63
C GLY A 8 -2.97 1.45 -6.21
N ASP A 9 -2.34 2.53 -5.74
CA ASP A 9 -2.17 3.78 -6.49
C ASP A 9 -3.48 4.35 -7.05
N THR A 10 -4.33 4.90 -6.17
CA THR A 10 -5.54 5.62 -6.60
C THR A 10 -5.24 7.08 -6.95
N HIS A 11 -4.19 7.66 -6.35
CA HIS A 11 -3.80 9.07 -6.45
C HIS A 11 -5.00 10.01 -6.27
N GLY A 12 -5.79 9.77 -5.23
CA GLY A 12 -7.10 10.39 -5.08
C GLY A 12 -8.05 10.01 -6.22
N ALA A 13 -8.64 11.02 -6.86
CA ALA A 13 -9.66 10.80 -7.89
C ALA A 13 -9.09 10.41 -9.26
N HIS A 14 -7.77 10.41 -9.45
CA HIS A 14 -7.15 10.21 -10.76
C HIS A 14 -7.33 8.79 -11.30
N ASP A 15 -7.13 7.77 -10.46
CA ASP A 15 -7.17 6.36 -10.88
C ASP A 15 -8.29 5.56 -10.20
N ILE A 16 -9.16 6.23 -9.44
CA ILE A 16 -10.26 5.62 -8.68
C ILE A 16 -11.28 4.88 -9.55
N GLY A 17 -11.29 5.12 -10.87
CA GLY A 17 -12.17 4.46 -11.83
C GLY A 17 -12.19 2.95 -11.66
N LYS A 18 -11.00 2.34 -11.40
CA LYS A 18 -10.82 0.89 -11.22
C LYS A 18 -11.72 0.33 -10.11
N LEU A 19 -12.01 1.11 -9.06
CA LEU A 19 -12.86 0.74 -7.92
C LEU A 19 -14.33 1.19 -8.08
N SER A 20 -14.70 1.74 -9.23
CA SER A 20 -16.09 2.09 -9.50
C SER A 20 -16.96 0.83 -9.56
N SER A 21 -18.20 0.93 -9.08
CA SER A 21 -19.17 -0.17 -9.12
C SER A 21 -19.49 -0.68 -10.53
N ARG A 22 -19.19 0.12 -11.56
CA ARG A 22 -19.34 -0.26 -12.96
C ARG A 22 -18.17 -1.08 -13.46
N GLN A 23 -16.95 -0.67 -13.11
CA GLN A 23 -15.74 -1.43 -13.43
C GLN A 23 -15.73 -2.62 -12.49
N TRP A 24 -15.28 -2.48 -11.24
CA TRP A 24 -15.21 -3.59 -10.28
C TRP A 24 -16.56 -4.10 -9.76
N LYS A 25 -17.21 -4.96 -10.55
CA LYS A 25 -18.50 -5.58 -10.23
C LYS A 25 -18.44 -6.46 -8.99
N THR A 26 -17.37 -7.23 -8.83
CA THR A 26 -17.14 -8.09 -7.66
C THR A 26 -17.19 -7.29 -6.36
N GLY A 27 -16.70 -6.05 -6.38
CA GLY A 27 -16.78 -5.14 -5.23
C GLY A 27 -18.21 -4.82 -4.75
N ASN A 28 -19.23 -4.97 -5.60
CA ASN A 28 -20.64 -4.76 -5.22
C ASN A 28 -21.24 -5.95 -4.47
N GLU A 29 -20.59 -7.10 -4.48
CA GLU A 29 -21.06 -8.35 -3.86
C GLU A 29 -20.45 -8.58 -2.47
N LEU A 30 -19.58 -7.67 -2.03
CA LEU A 30 -18.86 -7.75 -0.76
C LEU A 30 -19.73 -7.26 0.42
N ASP A 31 -19.21 -7.41 1.64
CA ASP A 31 -19.73 -6.80 2.86
C ASP A 31 -18.62 -6.18 3.72
N LYS A 32 -18.97 -5.50 4.83
CA LYS A 32 -18.01 -4.72 5.64
C LYS A 32 -16.95 -5.59 6.34
N LYS A 33 -17.08 -6.91 6.28
CA LYS A 33 -16.12 -7.90 6.78
C LYS A 33 -15.25 -8.48 5.66
N ASP A 34 -15.42 -8.02 4.43
CA ASP A 34 -14.49 -8.15 3.31
C ASP A 34 -13.62 -6.89 3.20
N TYR A 35 -12.39 -7.07 2.73
CA TYR A 35 -11.37 -6.02 2.79
C TYR A 35 -10.78 -5.73 1.43
N LEU A 36 -10.64 -4.45 1.11
CA LEU A 36 -9.79 -3.95 0.03
C LEU A 36 -8.55 -3.30 0.63
N ILE A 37 -7.37 -3.84 0.36
CA ILE A 37 -6.09 -3.24 0.72
C ILE A 37 -5.58 -2.38 -0.45
N ILE A 38 -5.31 -1.11 -0.21
CA ILE A 38 -4.68 -0.19 -1.18
C ILE A 38 -3.20 -0.06 -0.79
N ALA A 39 -2.31 -0.52 -1.68
CA ALA A 39 -0.86 -0.56 -1.51
C ALA A 39 -0.18 0.79 -1.73
N GLY A 40 -0.66 1.83 -1.04
CA GLY A 40 -0.14 3.20 -1.11
C GLY A 40 -0.83 4.10 -2.12
N ASP A 41 -0.46 5.38 -2.01
CA ASP A 41 -0.97 6.51 -2.80
C ASP A 41 -2.50 6.53 -2.89
N PHE A 42 -3.14 6.45 -1.73
CA PHE A 42 -4.57 6.66 -1.55
C PHE A 42 -4.95 8.07 -1.97
N GLY A 43 -4.27 9.10 -1.45
CA GLY A 43 -4.27 10.45 -2.01
C GLY A 43 -5.56 11.27 -1.87
N PHE A 44 -6.54 10.81 -1.07
CA PHE A 44 -7.79 11.55 -0.83
C PHE A 44 -7.72 12.53 0.34
N ILE A 45 -6.79 12.30 1.29
CA ILE A 45 -6.53 13.17 2.44
C ILE A 45 -5.28 13.98 2.11
N TRP A 46 -5.48 15.13 1.46
CA TRP A 46 -4.36 15.89 0.90
C TRP A 46 -4.18 17.27 1.55
N ARG A 47 -5.28 18.00 1.72
CA ARG A 47 -5.26 19.34 2.32
C ARG A 47 -5.10 19.25 3.84
N ASN A 48 -4.57 20.33 4.43
CA ASN A 48 -4.39 20.46 5.88
C ASN A 48 -5.70 20.37 6.67
N GLU A 49 -6.83 20.66 6.02
CA GLU A 49 -8.17 20.48 6.56
C GLU A 49 -9.06 19.79 5.51
N ALA A 50 -10.07 19.04 5.99
CA ALA A 50 -10.98 18.31 5.12
C ALA A 50 -11.85 19.26 4.28
N ASP A 51 -11.58 19.29 2.97
CA ASP A 51 -12.35 20.07 2.01
C ASP A 51 -13.57 19.28 1.48
N ALA A 52 -14.35 19.90 0.58
CA ALA A 52 -15.52 19.26 -0.01
C ALA A 52 -15.16 18.03 -0.87
N HIS A 53 -13.96 18.01 -1.46
CA HIS A 53 -13.49 16.90 -2.30
C HIS A 53 -13.17 15.68 -1.42
N GLU A 54 -12.43 15.87 -0.32
CA GLU A 54 -12.18 14.81 0.66
C GLU A 54 -13.49 14.25 1.21
N LYS A 55 -14.41 15.11 1.67
CA LYS A 55 -15.70 14.67 2.23
C LYS A 55 -16.51 13.85 1.24
N TYR A 56 -16.59 14.28 -0.02
CA TYR A 56 -17.28 13.53 -1.07
C TYR A 56 -16.70 12.12 -1.24
N TRP A 57 -15.38 11.98 -1.28
CA TRP A 57 -14.74 10.69 -1.48
C TRP A 57 -14.81 9.81 -0.24
N MET A 58 -14.71 10.38 0.96
CA MET A 58 -14.89 9.61 2.20
C MET A 58 -16.32 9.08 2.31
N ASP A 59 -17.32 9.87 1.94
CA ASP A 59 -18.71 9.40 1.81
C ASP A 59 -18.85 8.31 0.74
N TRP A 60 -18.09 8.40 -0.36
CA TRP A 60 -18.08 7.40 -1.42
C TRP A 60 -17.50 6.06 -0.94
N PHE A 61 -16.39 6.08 -0.21
CA PHE A 61 -15.80 4.89 0.41
C PHE A 61 -16.70 4.33 1.50
N ASP A 62 -17.36 5.17 2.29
CA ASP A 62 -18.27 4.73 3.34
C ASP A 62 -19.46 3.96 2.78
N LYS A 63 -20.00 4.40 1.64
CA LYS A 63 -21.07 3.71 0.90
C LYS A 63 -20.63 2.44 0.20
N LYS A 64 -19.34 2.14 0.11
CA LYS A 64 -18.89 0.85 -0.43
C LYS A 64 -19.27 -0.27 0.52
N PRO A 65 -19.64 -1.44 0.00
CA PRO A 65 -20.12 -2.49 0.89
C PRO A 65 -18.97 -3.12 1.67
N TYR A 66 -17.71 -2.96 1.25
CA TYR A 66 -16.50 -3.45 1.90
C TYR A 66 -15.78 -2.40 2.75
N THR A 67 -14.77 -2.83 3.52
CA THR A 67 -13.87 -1.98 4.31
C THR A 67 -12.55 -1.77 3.56
N THR A 68 -12.09 -0.53 3.46
CA THR A 68 -10.82 -0.16 2.82
C THR A 68 -9.72 -0.03 3.85
N LEU A 69 -8.64 -0.78 3.66
CA LEU A 69 -7.40 -0.72 4.44
C LEU A 69 -6.32 -0.03 3.59
N VAL A 70 -5.65 0.96 4.14
CA VAL A 70 -4.67 1.77 3.40
C VAL A 70 -3.28 1.54 3.97
N VAL A 71 -2.36 1.06 3.12
CA VAL A 71 -0.93 1.14 3.37
C VAL A 71 -0.50 2.56 2.97
N PRO A 72 0.20 3.35 3.80
CA PRO A 72 0.56 4.72 3.43
C PRO A 72 1.64 4.74 2.33
N GLY A 73 1.44 5.51 1.26
CA GLY A 73 2.41 5.69 0.16
C GLY A 73 3.32 6.91 0.33
N ASN A 74 3.87 7.43 -0.77
CA ASN A 74 4.63 8.70 -0.75
C ASN A 74 3.77 9.90 -1.21
N HIS A 75 2.50 9.70 -1.54
CA HIS A 75 1.57 10.77 -1.83
C HIS A 75 0.42 10.80 -0.82
N GLU A 76 0.79 11.01 0.45
CA GLU A 76 -0.14 11.13 1.58
C GLU A 76 0.15 12.36 2.43
N ASN A 77 -0.88 12.96 3.03
CA ASN A 77 -0.69 13.98 4.06
C ASN A 77 -0.37 13.30 5.40
N TYR A 78 0.92 13.11 5.66
CA TYR A 78 1.41 12.44 6.87
C TYR A 78 1.08 13.19 8.16
N ASP A 79 1.01 14.52 8.14
CA ASP A 79 0.64 15.30 9.33
C ASP A 79 -0.78 14.95 9.79
N ARG A 80 -1.72 14.81 8.86
CA ARG A 80 -3.11 14.42 9.17
C ARG A 80 -3.27 12.95 9.51
N ILE A 81 -2.55 12.06 8.82
CA ILE A 81 -2.54 10.64 9.19
C ILE A 81 -2.05 10.52 10.63
N PHE A 82 -0.90 11.11 10.96
CA PHE A 82 -0.30 10.99 12.30
C PHE A 82 -1.04 11.74 13.41
N ALA A 83 -1.85 12.76 13.07
CA ALA A 83 -2.75 13.40 14.02
C ALA A 83 -3.96 12.52 14.40
N THR A 84 -4.29 11.51 13.59
CA THR A 84 -5.40 10.58 13.89
C THR A 84 -5.00 9.65 15.04
N PRO A 85 -5.82 9.49 16.10
CA PRO A 85 -5.48 8.61 17.22
C PRO A 85 -5.21 7.17 16.78
N VAL A 86 -4.19 6.56 17.41
CA VAL A 86 -3.87 5.14 17.21
C VAL A 86 -4.84 4.29 18.04
N THR A 87 -5.34 3.22 17.43
CA THR A 87 -6.09 2.15 18.10
C THR A 87 -5.59 0.78 17.64
N GLU A 88 -6.12 -0.31 18.19
CA GLU A 88 -5.75 -1.67 17.81
C GLU A 88 -6.87 -2.36 17.03
N MET A 89 -6.54 -2.90 15.86
CA MET A 89 -7.41 -3.73 15.03
C MET A 89 -6.58 -4.80 14.34
N PHE A 90 -7.18 -5.96 14.04
CA PHE A 90 -6.50 -7.05 13.33
C PHE A 90 -5.19 -7.50 13.99
N GLY A 91 -5.03 -7.32 15.30
CA GLY A 91 -3.80 -7.67 16.03
C GLY A 91 -2.64 -6.66 15.91
N GLY A 92 -2.84 -5.51 15.26
CA GLY A 92 -1.83 -4.46 15.12
C GLY A 92 -2.40 -3.06 15.33
N LYS A 93 -1.53 -2.05 15.33
CA LYS A 93 -1.92 -0.65 15.46
C LYS A 93 -2.50 -0.12 14.16
N VAL A 94 -3.56 0.67 14.22
CA VAL A 94 -4.18 1.32 13.06
C VAL A 94 -4.60 2.74 13.38
N ARG A 95 -4.90 3.52 12.35
CA ARG A 95 -5.54 4.84 12.46
C ARG A 95 -6.84 4.84 11.68
N VAL A 96 -7.94 4.98 12.41
CA VAL A 96 -9.30 4.91 11.84
C VAL A 96 -9.72 6.31 11.42
N TYR A 97 -9.91 6.53 10.12
CA TYR A 97 -10.48 7.78 9.63
C TYR A 97 -12.00 7.79 9.84
N ASN A 98 -12.65 6.69 9.44
CA ASN A 98 -14.06 6.38 9.71
C ASN A 98 -14.26 4.84 9.71
N ASP A 99 -15.50 4.38 9.86
CA ASP A 99 -15.83 2.94 9.93
C ASP A 99 -15.43 2.13 8.67
N SER A 100 -15.09 2.81 7.57
CA SER A 100 -14.86 2.21 6.26
C SER A 100 -13.45 2.43 5.70
N VAL A 101 -12.67 3.36 6.27
CA VAL A 101 -11.33 3.71 5.81
C VAL A 101 -10.38 3.69 7.00
N ILE A 102 -9.45 2.73 6.98
CA ILE A 102 -8.52 2.45 8.06
C ILE A 102 -7.10 2.47 7.51
N PHE A 103 -6.24 3.30 8.07
CA PHE A 103 -4.81 3.32 7.75
C PHE A 103 -4.07 2.30 8.62
N LEU A 104 -3.27 1.46 7.96
CA LEU A 104 -2.40 0.49 8.60
C LEU A 104 -1.07 1.17 8.97
N GLU A 105 -0.62 0.99 10.21
CA GLU A 105 0.67 1.52 10.66
C GLU A 105 1.84 0.73 10.05
N ARG A 106 2.91 1.46 9.72
CA ARG A 106 4.09 0.91 9.07
C ARG A 106 4.82 -0.07 10.00
N GLY A 107 5.23 -1.21 9.45
CA GLY A 107 5.99 -2.26 10.14
C GLY A 107 5.15 -3.24 10.95
N GLU A 108 3.84 -3.03 11.08
CA GLU A 108 2.97 -3.93 11.85
C GLU A 108 2.74 -5.29 11.17
N ILE A 109 2.39 -6.26 12.01
CA ILE A 109 1.83 -7.55 11.61
C ILE A 109 0.32 -7.51 11.85
N TYR A 110 -0.45 -7.97 10.88
CA TYR A 110 -1.91 -8.05 11.01
C TYR A 110 -2.42 -9.46 10.71
N THR A 111 -3.49 -9.86 11.40
CA THR A 111 -4.32 -11.01 11.05
C THR A 111 -5.64 -10.51 10.48
N ILE A 112 -5.77 -10.54 9.16
CA ILE A 112 -6.95 -10.06 8.41
C ILE A 112 -7.58 -11.27 7.73
N ALA A 113 -8.84 -11.57 8.06
CA ALA A 113 -9.56 -12.76 7.56
C ALA A 113 -8.69 -14.05 7.62
N ASP A 114 -8.14 -14.31 8.81
CA ASP A 114 -7.33 -15.49 9.15
C ASP A 114 -6.00 -15.62 8.38
N LYS A 115 -5.57 -14.56 7.70
CA LYS A 115 -4.28 -14.48 6.97
C LYS A 115 -3.36 -13.46 7.65
N ILE A 116 -2.08 -13.78 7.72
CA ILE A 116 -1.05 -12.97 8.37
C ILE A 116 -0.36 -12.07 7.34
N PHE A 117 -0.37 -10.77 7.60
CA PHE A 117 0.21 -9.74 6.74
C PHE A 117 1.34 -9.02 7.46
N TRP A 118 2.45 -8.76 6.76
CA TRP A 118 3.38 -7.70 7.13
C TRP A 118 3.22 -6.51 6.19
N ILE A 119 3.15 -5.31 6.77
CA ILE A 119 2.85 -4.08 6.03
C ILE A 119 4.00 -3.09 6.16
N MET A 120 4.44 -2.51 5.05
CA MET A 120 5.41 -1.41 5.07
C MET A 120 5.13 -0.37 4.00
N GLY A 121 4.73 0.83 4.44
CA GLY A 121 4.49 1.97 3.56
C GLY A 121 5.74 2.81 3.24
N GLY A 122 5.50 3.98 2.66
CA GLY A 122 6.54 4.95 2.29
C GLY A 122 7.28 4.62 1.00
N ALA A 123 7.84 5.66 0.38
CA ALA A 123 8.71 5.60 -0.79
C ALA A 123 9.35 6.99 -1.01
N LEU A 124 10.34 7.05 -1.89
CA LEU A 124 10.93 8.33 -2.30
C LEU A 124 10.02 9.05 -3.32
N SER A 125 9.55 10.25 -2.98
CA SER A 125 8.94 11.15 -3.98
C SER A 125 10.00 11.71 -4.93
N ILE A 126 9.96 11.26 -6.18
CA ILE A 126 10.88 11.71 -7.25
C ILE A 126 10.58 13.13 -7.74
N ASP A 127 9.39 13.65 -7.44
CA ASP A 127 8.91 14.98 -7.82
C ASP A 127 8.94 15.97 -6.64
N LYS A 128 9.57 15.60 -5.51
CA LYS A 128 9.70 16.43 -4.31
C LYS A 128 10.30 17.80 -4.58
N ASP A 129 11.22 17.92 -5.54
CA ASP A 129 11.88 19.18 -5.90
C ASP A 129 10.91 20.19 -6.55
N SER A 130 9.75 19.72 -7.01
CA SER A 130 8.65 20.54 -7.54
C SER A 130 7.50 20.75 -6.54
N ARG A 131 7.63 20.24 -5.32
CA ARG A 131 6.61 20.26 -4.26
C ARG A 131 7.00 21.19 -3.11
N VAL A 132 6.04 21.47 -2.25
CA VAL A 132 6.20 22.34 -1.08
C VAL A 132 6.16 21.48 0.17
N LEU A 133 7.24 21.53 0.96
CA LEU A 133 7.35 20.81 2.22
C LEU A 133 6.21 21.18 3.18
N GLY A 134 5.52 20.17 3.71
CA GLY A 134 4.36 20.33 4.61
C GLY A 134 3.06 20.74 3.92
N GLN A 135 3.01 20.74 2.58
CA GLN A 135 1.79 21.06 1.82
C GLN A 135 1.50 20.10 0.67
N SER A 136 2.54 19.68 -0.06
CA SER A 136 2.42 18.69 -1.14
C SER A 136 3.52 17.64 -1.12
N TYR A 137 4.42 17.71 -0.14
CA TYR A 137 5.47 16.75 0.15
C TYR A 137 5.71 16.71 1.66
N TRP A 138 5.91 15.51 2.21
CA TRP A 138 6.21 15.30 3.63
C TRP A 138 7.51 14.52 3.77
N GLN A 139 8.39 14.96 4.69
CA GLN A 139 9.63 14.20 4.97
C GLN A 139 9.32 12.79 5.49
N GLN A 140 8.16 12.63 6.14
CA GLN A 140 7.63 11.38 6.67
C GLN A 140 7.26 10.35 5.59
N GLU A 141 7.29 10.70 4.31
CA GLU A 141 7.18 9.75 3.19
C GLU A 141 8.34 8.74 3.21
N LEU A 142 9.52 9.17 3.67
CA LEU A 142 10.68 8.31 3.88
C LEU A 142 10.62 7.67 5.27
N LEU A 143 11.05 6.40 5.33
CA LEU A 143 11.14 5.67 6.58
C LEU A 143 12.25 6.24 7.47
N THR A 144 11.94 6.38 8.76
CA THR A 144 12.92 6.62 9.81
C THR A 144 13.66 5.33 10.19
N HIS A 145 14.79 5.47 10.88
CA HIS A 145 15.51 4.30 11.38
C HIS A 145 14.65 3.53 12.40
N GLU A 146 13.93 4.23 13.27
CA GLU A 146 13.03 3.60 14.25
C GLU A 146 11.93 2.77 13.56
N GLU A 147 11.31 3.28 12.49
CA GLU A 147 10.30 2.53 11.72
C GLU A 147 10.90 1.29 11.06
N THR A 148 12.13 1.38 10.52
CA THR A 148 12.80 0.22 9.90
C THR A 148 13.14 -0.88 10.90
N GLU A 149 13.67 -0.52 12.07
CA GLU A 149 13.97 -1.47 13.16
C GLU A 149 12.68 -2.07 13.73
N TYR A 150 11.64 -1.24 13.94
CA TYR A 150 10.35 -1.72 14.40
C TYR A 150 9.76 -2.78 13.46
N GLY A 151 9.80 -2.56 12.15
CA GLY A 151 9.35 -3.53 11.16
C GLY A 151 10.15 -4.84 11.19
N ILE A 152 11.46 -4.76 11.38
CA ILE A 152 12.33 -5.94 11.54
C ILE A 152 11.98 -6.72 12.81
N ASP A 153 11.79 -6.03 13.94
CA ASP A 153 11.46 -6.67 15.21
C ASP A 153 10.09 -7.33 15.18
N LYS A 154 9.12 -6.71 14.49
CA LYS A 154 7.80 -7.29 14.25
C LYS A 154 7.89 -8.57 13.40
N LEU A 155 8.65 -8.56 12.31
CA LEU A 155 8.92 -9.78 11.55
C LEU A 155 9.60 -10.85 12.42
N ARG A 156 10.62 -10.50 13.22
CA ARG A 156 11.29 -11.44 14.14
C ARG A 156 10.32 -12.06 15.14
N SER A 157 9.35 -11.30 15.64
CA SER A 157 8.35 -11.78 16.62
C SER A 157 7.45 -12.90 16.09
N VAL A 158 7.31 -13.00 14.76
CA VAL A 158 6.59 -14.09 14.07
C VAL A 158 7.57 -15.02 13.34
N HIS A 159 8.84 -15.05 13.74
CA HIS A 159 9.91 -15.81 13.11
C HIS A 159 10.09 -15.53 11.60
N GLY A 160 9.59 -14.39 11.13
CA GLY A 160 9.55 -13.98 9.73
C GLY A 160 8.49 -14.69 8.89
N GLU A 161 7.62 -15.51 9.48
CA GLU A 161 6.61 -16.28 8.77
C GLU A 161 5.30 -15.49 8.71
N VAL A 162 4.96 -15.06 7.50
CA VAL A 162 3.70 -14.35 7.19
C VAL A 162 3.10 -14.95 5.93
N ASP A 163 1.79 -14.82 5.72
CA ASP A 163 1.20 -15.28 4.47
C ASP A 163 1.52 -14.31 3.33
N TYR A 164 1.34 -13.01 3.58
CA TYR A 164 1.46 -11.97 2.56
C TYR A 164 2.25 -10.77 3.06
N ILE A 165 2.91 -10.10 2.11
CA ILE A 165 3.55 -8.81 2.35
C ILE A 165 2.85 -7.78 1.48
N VAL A 166 2.50 -6.61 2.03
CA VAL A 166 2.00 -5.48 1.23
C VAL A 166 2.82 -4.24 1.53
N THR A 167 3.44 -3.69 0.50
CA THR A 167 4.24 -2.47 0.61
C THR A 167 3.83 -1.44 -0.43
N HIS A 168 4.25 -0.19 -0.26
CA HIS A 168 4.09 0.77 -1.36
C HIS A 168 5.23 0.64 -2.37
N ALA A 169 6.48 0.82 -1.95
CA ALA A 169 7.66 0.58 -2.78
C ALA A 169 7.96 -0.91 -2.95
N ALA A 170 8.78 -1.26 -3.95
CA ALA A 170 9.28 -2.61 -4.17
C ALA A 170 10.73 -2.76 -3.68
N PRO A 171 11.17 -3.97 -3.33
CA PRO A 171 12.59 -4.31 -3.25
C PRO A 171 13.38 -3.82 -4.46
N LYS A 172 14.56 -3.23 -4.21
CA LYS A 172 15.42 -2.62 -5.23
C LYS A 172 15.72 -3.55 -6.43
N LEU A 173 15.93 -4.84 -6.18
CA LEU A 173 16.10 -5.87 -7.20
C LEU A 173 14.95 -5.91 -8.21
N TRP A 174 13.71 -5.72 -7.77
CA TRP A 174 12.52 -5.77 -8.60
C TRP A 174 12.27 -4.46 -9.35
N VAL A 175 12.60 -3.31 -8.75
CA VAL A 175 12.51 -1.99 -9.41
C VAL A 175 13.21 -2.00 -10.77
N ASN A 176 14.41 -2.58 -10.83
CA ASN A 176 15.18 -2.67 -12.07
C ASN A 176 14.50 -3.54 -13.14
N LYS A 177 13.70 -4.53 -12.74
CA LYS A 177 12.94 -5.39 -13.66
C LYS A 177 11.70 -4.68 -14.20
N ILE A 178 11.04 -3.86 -13.38
CA ILE A 178 9.81 -3.15 -13.75
C ILE A 178 10.13 -1.95 -14.63
N LEU A 179 11.06 -1.10 -14.19
CA LEU A 179 11.36 0.16 -14.87
C LEU A 179 12.34 -0.01 -16.04
N GLY A 180 13.00 -1.16 -16.15
CA GLY A 180 14.03 -1.39 -17.16
C GLY A 180 15.27 -0.51 -16.96
N LYS A 181 15.97 -0.21 -18.05
CA LYS A 181 17.19 0.61 -18.02
C LYS A 181 16.84 2.08 -17.74
N PRO A 182 17.54 2.76 -16.80
CA PRO A 182 17.24 4.14 -16.47
C PRO A 182 17.51 5.07 -17.66
N SER A 183 16.55 5.94 -17.97
CA SER A 183 16.77 7.08 -18.86
C SER A 183 17.61 8.16 -18.16
N PHE A 184 18.12 9.12 -18.92
CA PHE A 184 18.80 10.29 -18.34
C PHE A 184 17.92 11.04 -17.32
N ARG A 185 16.61 11.15 -17.60
CA ARG A 185 15.65 11.77 -16.68
C ARG A 185 15.50 10.97 -15.38
N ASP A 186 15.49 9.65 -15.45
CA ASP A 186 15.35 8.81 -14.25
C ASP A 186 16.57 8.92 -13.33
N ILE A 187 17.76 9.07 -13.91
CA ILE A 187 19.01 9.30 -13.17
C ILE A 187 18.94 10.66 -12.47
N MET A 188 18.56 11.72 -13.20
CA MET A 188 18.41 13.07 -12.66
C MET A 188 17.40 13.13 -11.51
N LEU A 189 16.27 12.42 -11.62
CA LEU A 189 15.23 12.36 -10.59
C LEU A 189 15.54 11.36 -9.46
N ASN A 190 16.70 10.71 -9.49
CA ASN A 190 17.11 9.70 -8.51
C ASN A 190 16.08 8.56 -8.34
N LYS A 191 15.30 8.26 -9.38
CA LYS A 191 14.15 7.33 -9.34
C LYS A 191 14.52 5.91 -8.91
N TYR A 192 15.76 5.52 -9.18
CA TYR A 192 16.26 4.18 -8.87
C TYR A 192 16.90 4.08 -7.48
N ASN A 193 16.98 5.15 -6.70
CA ASN A 193 17.77 5.18 -5.47
C ASN A 193 16.90 5.57 -4.28
N ASP A 194 15.76 4.90 -4.17
CA ASP A 194 14.85 4.97 -3.03
C ASP A 194 15.43 4.22 -1.82
N PRO A 195 15.64 4.89 -0.67
CA PRO A 195 16.05 4.24 0.58
C PRO A 195 15.10 3.14 1.04
N THR A 196 13.78 3.31 0.87
CA THR A 196 12.78 2.30 1.23
C THR A 196 12.96 1.05 0.38
N ALA A 197 13.19 1.20 -0.93
CA ALA A 197 13.46 0.07 -1.82
C ALA A 197 14.72 -0.72 -1.41
N LYS A 198 15.74 -0.05 -0.87
CA LYS A 198 16.95 -0.71 -0.34
C LYS A 198 16.66 -1.48 0.95
N TYR A 199 15.94 -0.88 1.88
CA TYR A 199 15.48 -1.54 3.09
C TYR A 199 14.68 -2.82 2.76
N LEU A 200 13.71 -2.72 1.85
CA LEU A 200 12.89 -3.86 1.43
C LEU A 200 13.71 -4.93 0.69
N GLU A 201 14.81 -4.58 0.03
CA GLU A 201 15.73 -5.56 -0.53
C GLU A 201 16.44 -6.38 0.56
N GLU A 202 16.82 -5.77 1.68
CA GLU A 202 17.39 -6.51 2.81
C GLU A 202 16.37 -7.46 3.45
N ILE A 203 15.11 -7.02 3.59
CA ILE A 203 14.01 -7.90 4.02
C ILE A 203 13.83 -9.06 3.04
N LEU A 204 13.82 -8.78 1.74
CA LEU A 204 13.69 -9.80 0.71
C LEU A 204 14.81 -10.85 0.81
N LYS A 205 16.07 -10.43 0.99
CA LYS A 205 17.23 -11.32 1.11
C LYS A 205 17.11 -12.29 2.29
N VAL A 206 16.53 -11.84 3.41
CA VAL A 206 16.40 -12.63 4.64
C VAL A 206 15.15 -13.53 4.63
N TYR A 207 14.04 -13.05 4.06
CA TYR A 207 12.72 -13.67 4.23
C TYR A 207 12.08 -14.20 2.93
N LEU A 208 12.82 -14.29 1.83
CA LEU A 208 12.36 -14.70 0.48
C LEU A 208 11.41 -15.92 0.44
N PHE A 209 11.64 -16.90 1.30
CA PHE A 209 10.88 -18.16 1.34
C PHE A 209 9.84 -18.24 2.47
N LYS A 210 9.63 -17.15 3.21
CA LYS A 210 8.76 -17.12 4.39
C LYS A 210 7.41 -16.41 4.18
N TYR A 211 7.05 -16.20 2.91
CA TYR A 211 5.76 -15.65 2.50
C TYR A 211 5.26 -16.29 1.21
N LYS A 212 3.94 -16.26 1.00
CA LYS A 212 3.27 -16.77 -0.21
C LYS A 212 3.40 -15.75 -1.35
N GLN A 213 2.96 -14.51 -1.12
CA GLN A 213 3.08 -13.43 -2.12
C GLN A 213 3.34 -12.05 -1.51
N TRP A 214 4.05 -11.21 -2.26
CA TRP A 214 4.31 -9.80 -1.97
C TRP A 214 3.61 -8.89 -2.98
N PHE A 215 2.73 -8.01 -2.51
CA PHE A 215 2.04 -6.99 -3.31
C PHE A 215 2.66 -5.60 -3.11
N PHE A 216 2.78 -4.83 -4.19
CA PHE A 216 3.27 -3.45 -4.09
C PHE A 216 2.76 -2.54 -5.20
N GLY A 217 2.79 -1.22 -4.97
CA GLY A 217 2.32 -0.18 -5.89
C GLY A 217 3.46 0.64 -6.50
N HIS A 218 3.32 1.97 -6.47
CA HIS A 218 4.31 3.02 -6.74
C HIS A 218 4.84 3.15 -8.18
N TYR A 219 4.98 2.04 -8.92
CA TYR A 219 5.64 2.03 -10.24
C TYR A 219 4.67 2.13 -11.43
N HIS A 220 3.38 2.33 -11.16
CA HIS A 220 2.31 2.52 -12.16
C HIS A 220 2.30 1.42 -13.24
N SER A 221 2.50 0.17 -12.82
CA SER A 221 2.57 -0.99 -13.71
C SER A 221 2.01 -2.23 -13.05
N ASP A 222 1.20 -2.97 -13.80
CA ASP A 222 0.67 -4.26 -13.43
C ASP A 222 1.61 -5.37 -13.91
N ALA A 223 2.38 -5.98 -13.00
CA ALA A 223 3.41 -6.94 -13.36
C ALA A 223 3.53 -8.06 -12.34
N THR A 224 3.63 -9.31 -12.83
CA THR A 224 3.93 -10.46 -11.98
C THR A 224 5.40 -10.79 -12.10
N LEU A 225 6.06 -10.96 -10.96
CA LEU A 225 7.49 -11.16 -10.85
C LEU A 225 7.79 -12.40 -10.00
N TYR A 226 8.96 -12.99 -10.29
CA TYR A 226 9.58 -14.01 -9.45
C TYR A 226 8.71 -15.25 -9.23
N ASP A 227 8.17 -15.81 -10.32
CA ASP A 227 7.34 -17.02 -10.29
C ASP A 227 6.13 -16.86 -9.36
N ASP A 228 5.34 -15.82 -9.63
CA ASP A 228 4.13 -15.41 -8.91
C ASP A 228 4.31 -15.00 -7.43
N LYS A 229 5.54 -15.02 -6.90
CA LYS A 229 5.86 -14.53 -5.54
C LYS A 229 5.63 -13.04 -5.36
N ALA A 230 5.57 -12.25 -6.42
CA ALA A 230 5.47 -10.80 -6.32
C ALA A 230 4.54 -10.20 -7.39
N ARG A 231 3.73 -9.22 -6.99
CA ARG A 231 2.76 -8.54 -7.85
C ARG A 231 2.86 -7.01 -7.69
N ALA A 232 3.27 -6.34 -8.75
CA ALA A 232 3.09 -4.91 -8.91
C ALA A 232 1.63 -4.63 -9.27
N LEU A 233 1.03 -3.65 -8.62
CA LEU A 233 -0.37 -3.28 -8.75
C LEU A 233 -0.49 -1.84 -9.20
N TYR A 234 -1.20 -1.64 -10.31
CA TYR A 234 -1.72 -0.34 -10.70
C TYR A 234 -3.21 -0.46 -10.99
N PHE A 235 -3.65 -0.93 -12.15
CA PHE A 235 -5.09 -1.07 -12.45
C PHE A 235 -5.69 -2.38 -11.95
N ASP A 236 -4.87 -3.41 -11.71
CA ASP A 236 -5.37 -4.69 -11.25
C ASP A 236 -5.93 -4.62 -9.83
N ILE A 237 -6.95 -5.44 -9.61
CA ILE A 237 -7.53 -5.73 -8.31
C ILE A 237 -7.44 -7.24 -8.14
N VAL A 238 -6.56 -7.68 -7.25
CA VAL A 238 -6.25 -9.11 -7.07
C VAL A 238 -6.97 -9.62 -5.84
N GLU A 239 -7.78 -10.66 -6.01
CA GLU A 239 -8.33 -11.40 -4.87
C GLU A 239 -7.28 -12.34 -4.28
N ILE A 240 -7.11 -12.28 -2.95
CA ILE A 240 -6.30 -13.23 -2.21
C ILE A 240 -7.16 -14.46 -1.87
N ASN A 241 -6.93 -15.53 -2.61
CA ASN A 241 -7.52 -16.84 -2.34
C ASN A 241 -6.43 -17.83 -1.88
N ASP A 242 -6.79 -18.76 -1.00
CA ASP A 242 -5.87 -19.80 -0.52
C ASP A 242 -5.47 -20.78 -1.64
N ASP A 243 -6.25 -20.80 -2.74
CA ASP A 243 -5.98 -21.51 -3.97
C ASP A 243 -5.69 -20.51 -5.10
N THR A 244 -4.62 -20.77 -5.84
CA THR A 244 -4.06 -20.03 -6.98
C THR A 244 -5.03 -19.20 -7.84
N TYR A 245 -4.56 -17.99 -8.18
CA TYR A 245 -5.24 -16.90 -8.89
C TYR A 245 -6.34 -17.26 -9.89
N LYS A 246 -7.48 -16.58 -9.78
CA LYS A 246 -8.21 -16.07 -10.94
C LYS A 246 -7.88 -14.58 -11.07
N ILE A 247 -7.11 -14.21 -12.09
CA ILE A 247 -6.94 -12.81 -12.48
C ILE A 247 -8.15 -12.45 -13.34
N ASP A 248 -9.09 -11.69 -12.80
CA ASP A 248 -10.12 -11.03 -13.60
C ASP A 248 -9.46 -9.91 -14.40
N LYS A 249 -9.08 -10.20 -15.65
CA LYS A 249 -8.55 -9.19 -16.57
C LYS A 249 -9.69 -8.28 -17.05
N TRP A 250 -9.51 -6.98 -16.87
CA TRP A 250 -10.38 -5.90 -17.38
C TRP A 250 -10.24 -5.70 -18.89
#